data_AF-A0A1Y1VPA4-F1
#
_entry.id   AF-A0A1Y1VPA4-F1
#
_cell.length_a   1.000
_cell.length_b   1.000
_cell.length_c   1.000
_cell.angle_alpha   90.00
_cell.angle_beta   90.00
_cell.angle_gamma   90.00
#
_symmetry.space_group_name_H-M   'P 1'
#
loop_
_entity.id
_entity.type
_entity.pdbx_description
1 polymer ?
#
loop_
_entity_poly.entity_id
_entity_poly.type
_entity_poly.pdbx_seq_one_letter_code
_entity_poly.pdbx_strand_id
1 'polypeptide(L)'
;MSEQGPPAIFKKYFPDGRPESLKKLFPNGPPPAELFEGDYPEDQIPPKLLALFPNGELPDDLKIFKENVPEDLKEFLVKTTRAMKAKLAAQN
;
A
#
# COMPACT_ATOMS: atom_id res chain seq x y z
N MET A 1 -3.89 1.86 -25.46
CA MET A 1 -3.59 2.98 -24.55
C MET A 1 -3.56 2.40 -23.15
N SER A 2 -2.39 2.22 -22.54
CA SER A 2 -2.32 1.68 -21.19
C SER A 2 -1.46 2.64 -20.39
N GLU A 3 -2.12 3.61 -19.77
CA GLU A 3 -1.54 4.66 -18.93
C GLU A 3 -0.52 4.06 -17.96
N GLN A 4 0.76 4.35 -18.20
CA GLN A 4 1.90 3.96 -17.38
C GLN A 4 2.06 4.87 -16.16
N GLY A 5 0.96 5.30 -15.54
CA GLY A 5 0.95 6.04 -14.28
C GLY A 5 0.53 5.14 -13.12
N PRO A 6 0.70 5.57 -11.85
CA PRO A 6 -0.06 4.95 -10.77
C PRO A 6 -1.53 5.00 -11.19
N PRO A 7 -2.21 3.85 -11.30
CA PRO A 7 -3.53 3.79 -11.88
C PRO A 7 -4.49 4.62 -11.04
N ALA A 8 -5.55 5.11 -11.67
CA ALA A 8 -6.42 6.14 -11.13
C ALA A 8 -6.87 5.90 -9.68
N ILE A 9 -7.05 4.63 -9.31
CA ILE A 9 -7.37 4.19 -7.94
C ILE A 9 -6.32 4.67 -6.94
N PHE A 10 -5.03 4.46 -7.18
CA PHE A 10 -3.98 4.89 -6.25
C PHE A 10 -3.90 6.41 -6.15
N LYS A 11 -4.03 7.13 -7.28
CA LYS A 11 -4.04 8.60 -7.30
C LYS A 11 -5.27 9.21 -6.62
N LYS A 12 -6.39 8.48 -6.57
CA LYS A 12 -7.62 8.91 -5.88
C LYS A 12 -7.41 9.06 -4.38
N TYR A 13 -6.58 8.19 -3.79
CA TYR A 13 -6.28 8.22 -2.35
C TYR A 13 -4.96 8.92 -2.04
N PHE A 14 -4.00 8.86 -2.96
CA PHE A 14 -2.70 9.51 -2.84
C PHE A 14 -2.43 10.38 -4.08
N PRO A 15 -2.98 11.62 -4.12
CA PRO A 15 -2.81 12.51 -5.28
C PRO A 15 -1.35 12.88 -5.52
N ASP A 16 -0.57 13.05 -4.45
CA ASP A 16 0.89 13.28 -4.48
C ASP A 16 1.72 12.03 -4.79
N GLY A 17 1.05 10.91 -5.10
CA GLY A 17 1.68 9.63 -5.36
C GLY A 17 2.13 8.96 -4.08
N ARG A 18 3.23 8.19 -4.14
CA ARG A 18 3.55 7.28 -3.03
C ARG A 18 3.89 8.05 -1.73
N PRO A 19 3.28 7.68 -0.60
CA PRO A 19 3.57 8.21 0.72
C PRO A 19 5.05 8.24 1.09
N GLU A 20 5.52 9.33 1.68
CA GLU A 20 6.90 9.43 2.17
C GLU A 20 7.23 8.35 3.19
N SER A 21 6.28 8.01 4.06
CA SER A 21 6.42 6.97 5.07
C SER A 21 6.63 5.59 4.44
N LEU A 22 5.90 5.28 3.36
CA LEU A 22 6.12 4.04 2.61
C LEU A 22 7.40 4.08 1.77
N LYS A 23 7.84 5.26 1.30
CA LYS A 23 9.15 5.42 0.64
C LYS A 23 10.31 5.19 1.60
N LYS A 24 10.19 5.68 2.84
CA LYS A 24 11.20 5.49 3.91
C LYS A 24 11.29 4.02 4.32
N LEU A 25 10.16 3.35 4.51
CA LEU A 25 10.13 1.93 4.90
C LEU A 25 10.55 0.99 3.77
N PHE A 26 10.15 1.31 2.54
CA PHE A 26 10.44 0.47 1.37
C PHE A 26 11.03 1.34 0.25
N PRO A 27 12.31 1.74 0.37
CA PRO A 27 12.99 2.56 -0.64
C PRO A 27 13.22 1.79 -1.95
N ASN A 28 13.34 0.47 -1.87
CA ASN A 28 13.68 -0.40 -3.02
C ASN A 28 12.46 -0.94 -3.78
N GLY A 29 11.24 -0.55 -3.42
CA GLY A 29 10.05 -1.09 -4.07
C GLY A 29 8.77 -0.87 -3.29
N PRO A 30 7.62 -1.30 -3.82
CA PRO A 30 6.34 -1.18 -3.12
C PRO A 30 6.34 -2.02 -1.82
N PRO A 31 5.50 -1.65 -0.83
CA PRO A 31 5.27 -2.47 0.36
C PRO A 31 4.73 -3.86 -0.01
N PRO A 32 5.16 -4.96 0.66
CA PRO A 32 4.69 -6.32 0.40
C PRO A 32 3.16 -6.46 0.50
N ALA A 33 2.57 -7.28 -0.40
CA ALA A 33 1.12 -7.47 -0.49
C ALA A 33 0.58 -8.02 0.82
N GLU A 34 1.38 -8.87 1.48
CA GLU A 34 1.13 -9.49 2.77
C GLU A 34 0.79 -8.48 3.87
N LEU A 35 1.24 -7.22 3.76
CA LEU A 35 0.90 -6.16 4.73
C LEU A 35 -0.56 -5.73 4.63
N PHE A 36 -1.14 -5.83 3.44
CA PHE A 36 -2.53 -5.52 3.14
C PHE A 36 -3.37 -6.79 2.97
N GLU A 37 -2.74 -7.96 2.92
CA GLU A 37 -3.39 -9.26 2.79
C GLU A 37 -3.73 -9.82 4.18
N GLY A 38 -5.03 -10.05 4.39
CA GLY A 38 -5.57 -10.54 5.65
C GLY A 38 -7.06 -10.22 5.79
N ASP A 39 -7.70 -10.99 6.66
CA ASP A 39 -9.03 -10.71 7.16
C ASP A 39 -8.87 -9.81 8.39
N TYR A 40 -9.10 -8.52 8.19
CA TYR A 40 -9.13 -7.52 9.24
C TYR A 40 -10.38 -6.67 8.99
N PRO A 41 -11.07 -6.22 10.06
CA PRO A 41 -12.28 -5.44 9.90
C PRO A 41 -11.97 -4.16 9.12
N GLU A 42 -12.93 -3.75 8.30
CA GLU A 42 -12.77 -2.63 7.38
C GLU A 42 -12.43 -1.32 8.12
N ASP A 43 -12.90 -1.15 9.35
CA ASP A 43 -12.62 -0.02 10.25
C ASP A 43 -11.29 -0.13 11.02
N GLN A 44 -10.39 -1.05 10.64
CA GLN A 44 -9.07 -1.17 11.27
C GLN A 44 -7.91 -1.08 10.29
N ILE A 45 -6.84 -0.49 10.81
CA ILE A 45 -5.54 -0.49 10.15
C ILE A 45 -5.07 -1.95 10.00
N PRO A 46 -4.55 -2.35 8.82
CA PRO A 46 -3.94 -3.66 8.67
C PRO A 46 -2.85 -3.85 9.73
N PRO A 47 -2.95 -4.86 10.62
CA PRO A 47 -2.06 -4.98 11.77
C PRO A 47 -0.59 -5.15 11.37
N LYS A 48 -0.34 -5.79 10.23
CA LYS A 48 1.00 -5.93 9.64
C LYS A 48 1.56 -4.60 9.14
N LEU A 49 0.71 -3.72 8.59
CA LEU A 49 1.11 -2.36 8.23
C LEU A 49 1.42 -1.56 9.49
N LEU A 50 0.56 -1.65 10.51
CA LEU A 50 0.74 -0.96 11.78
C LEU A 50 2.03 -1.38 12.50
N ALA A 51 2.38 -2.66 12.44
CA ALA A 51 3.60 -3.21 13.03
C ALA A 51 4.90 -2.62 12.45
N LEU A 52 4.85 -1.98 11.27
CA LEU A 52 6.00 -1.27 10.69
C LEU A 52 6.22 0.11 11.34
N PHE A 53 5.23 0.62 12.06
CA PHE A 53 5.29 1.91 12.73
C PHE A 53 5.45 1.66 14.23
N PRO A 54 6.59 1.99 14.83
CA PRO A 54 6.90 1.67 16.23
C PRO A 54 5.94 2.34 17.23
N ASN A 55 5.28 3.42 16.83
CA ASN A 55 4.28 4.10 17.66
C ASN A 55 2.90 3.45 17.60
N GLY A 56 2.69 2.41 16.78
CA GLY A 56 1.36 1.84 16.57
C GLY A 56 0.38 2.85 15.97
N GLU A 57 0.90 3.87 15.28
CA GLU A 57 0.12 4.90 14.62
C GLU A 57 0.63 5.11 13.19
N LEU A 58 -0.32 5.22 12.27
CA LEU A 58 0.00 5.60 10.91
C LEU A 58 0.26 7.11 10.83
N PRO A 59 1.30 7.53 10.10
CA PRO A 59 1.54 8.94 9.81
C PRO A 59 0.37 9.53 9.00
N ASP A 60 0.21 10.86 9.04
CA ASP A 60 -0.94 11.56 8.41
C ASP A 60 -1.09 11.24 6.92
N ASP A 61 0.04 11.05 6.24
CA ASP A 61 0.09 10.66 4.83
C ASP A 61 -0.52 9.26 4.58
N LEU A 62 -0.54 8.38 5.58
CA LEU A 62 -1.17 7.06 5.56
C LEU A 62 -2.49 7.00 6.32
N LYS A 63 -3.04 8.14 6.77
CA LYS A 63 -4.31 8.17 7.53
C LYS A 63 -5.48 7.57 6.78
N ILE A 64 -5.40 7.48 5.44
CA ILE A 64 -6.43 6.84 4.63
C ILE A 64 -6.66 5.40 5.13
N PHE A 65 -5.60 4.71 5.59
CA PHE A 65 -5.70 3.36 6.13
C PHE A 65 -6.16 3.31 7.60
N LYS A 66 -6.28 4.46 8.28
CA LYS A 66 -6.68 4.57 9.71
C LYS A 66 -8.18 4.47 9.91
N GLU A 67 -8.96 5.11 9.06
CA GLU A 67 -10.41 5.12 9.19
C GLU A 67 -11.05 3.95 8.45
N ASN A 68 -10.57 3.64 7.25
CA ASN A 68 -11.03 2.50 6.48
C ASN A 68 -10.08 2.24 5.31
N VAL A 69 -9.57 1.02 5.12
CA VAL A 69 -8.87 0.70 3.88
C VAL A 69 -9.92 0.44 2.80
N PRO A 70 -10.07 1.32 1.80
CA PRO A 70 -11.08 1.13 0.76
C PRO A 70 -10.81 -0.19 0.05
N GLU A 71 -11.85 -1.03 -0.10
CA GLU A 71 -11.72 -2.38 -0.66
C GLU A 71 -11.04 -2.37 -2.05
N ASP A 72 -11.44 -1.43 -2.90
CA ASP A 72 -10.88 -1.22 -4.24
C ASP A 72 -9.37 -0.87 -4.20
N LEU A 73 -8.96 -0.07 -3.19
CA LEU A 73 -7.56 0.24 -2.96
C LEU A 73 -6.80 -0.97 -2.40
N LYS A 74 -7.40 -1.75 -1.49
CA LYS A 74 -6.81 -2.98 -0.92
C LYS A 74 -6.53 -3.98 -2.04
N GLU A 75 -7.53 -4.29 -2.86
CA GLU A 75 -7.38 -5.17 -4.03
C GLU A 75 -6.31 -4.64 -4.99
N PHE A 76 -6.33 -3.34 -5.27
CA PHE A 76 -5.35 -2.70 -6.12
C PHE A 76 -3.91 -2.86 -5.59
N LEU A 77 -3.70 -2.61 -4.29
CA LEU A 77 -2.39 -2.71 -3.63
C LEU A 77 -1.89 -4.15 -3.63
N VAL A 78 -2.73 -5.11 -3.26
CA VAL A 78 -2.39 -6.54 -3.26
C VAL A 78 -2.00 -7.00 -4.66
N LYS A 79 -2.83 -6.69 -5.67
CA LYS A 79 -2.57 -7.07 -7.06
C LYS A 79 -1.29 -6.42 -7.62
N THR A 80 -1.10 -5.13 -7.37
CA THR A 80 0.06 -4.37 -7.87
C THR A 80 1.34 -4.83 -7.22
N THR A 81 1.34 -5.00 -5.89
CA THR A 81 2.52 -5.49 -5.21
C THR A 81 2.84 -6.92 -5.64
N ARG A 82 1.85 -7.81 -5.78
CA ARG A 82 2.09 -9.18 -6.25
C ARG A 82 2.69 -9.19 -7.67
N ALA A 83 2.16 -8.36 -8.57
CA ALA A 83 2.68 -8.21 -9.92
C ALA A 83 4.10 -7.61 -9.95
N MET A 84 4.39 -6.61 -9.12
CA MET A 84 5.74 -6.03 -9.01
C MET A 84 6.72 -7.01 -8.37
N LYS A 85 6.33 -7.75 -7.33
CA LYS A 85 7.15 -8.80 -6.70
C LYS A 85 7.51 -9.88 -7.73
N ALA A 86 6.57 -10.29 -8.57
CA ALA A 86 6.82 -11.22 -9.67
C ALA A 86 7.79 -10.64 -10.72
N LYS A 87 7.64 -9.36 -11.09
CA LYS A 87 8.57 -8.67 -12.00
C LYS A 87 9.97 -8.45 -11.42
N LEU A 88 10.07 -8.24 -10.11
CA LEU A 88 11.35 -8.08 -9.42
C LEU A 88 12.06 -9.43 -9.27
N ALA A 89 11.32 -10.47 -8.90
CA ALA A 89 11.84 -11.84 -8.84
C ALA A 89 12.25 -12.39 -10.21
N ALA A 90 11.60 -11.96 -11.29
CA ALA A 90 11.97 -12.34 -12.67
C ALA A 90 13.16 -11.54 -13.25
N GLN A 91 13.65 -10.52 -12.55
CA GLN A 91 14.83 -9.73 -12.95
C GLN A 91 16.09 -10.12 -12.17
N ASN A 92 16.01 -11.11 -11.28
CA ASN A 92 17.12 -11.63 -10.49
C ASN A 92 17.59 -12.98 -11.02
#